data_AF-A0A0F6SDY0-F1
#
_entry.id   AF-A0A0F6SDY0-F1
#
_cell.length_a   1.000
_cell.length_b   1.000
_cell.length_c   1.000
_cell.angle_alpha   90.00
_cell.angle_beta   90.00
_cell.angle_gamma   90.00
#
_symmetry.space_group_name_H-M   'P 1'
#
loop_
_entity.id
_entity.type
_entity.pdbx_description
1 polymer ?
#
loop_
_entity_poly.entity_id
_entity_poly.type
_entity_poly.pdbx_seq_one_letter_code
_entity_poly.pdbx_strand_id
1 'polypeptide(L)'
;MRARFLRALPLAIALTLAPDVARAQQFVLIDVMFTFTKEDADTSEPSRSHYYVTDLDPERPRDWTSPIDYRNGTVHIRTEVIHKPAGGEITQWVLCYIPNRGIGQGYGCTGTGTYTEEGVYDVDVGMRDWWENGSIDWTQGIREMHLVMKDSDSGGGFAHLRPDPEEFFPTTMRITMVQVAAGATYDPSVIPATPGVTPDAGVPPVEEDAGTITEDDAGTAPSDPVDAGRPFDAGTEPTAPPPSPPAPGASGTIHGGCAVTHDRRDPSALVLVLLGAVALLRRRRR
;
A
#
# COMPACT_ATOMS: atom_id res chain seq x y z
N MET A 1 -1.03 83.86 14.28
CA MET A 1 -0.38 82.57 14.61
C MET A 1 -1.37 81.44 14.34
N ARG A 2 -1.15 80.60 13.32
CA ARG A 2 -2.05 79.48 12.97
C ARG A 2 -1.41 78.18 13.43
N ALA A 3 -1.94 77.59 14.51
CA ALA A 3 -1.50 76.29 15.02
C ALA A 3 -2.09 75.17 14.14
N ARG A 4 -1.23 74.40 13.47
CA ARG A 4 -1.59 73.21 12.70
C ARG A 4 -1.69 72.03 13.66
N PHE A 5 -2.91 71.56 13.92
CA PHE A 5 -3.16 70.30 14.62
C PHE A 5 -2.90 69.13 13.65
N LEU A 6 -1.78 68.44 13.83
CA LEU A 6 -1.50 67.15 13.20
C LEU A 6 -2.35 66.08 13.88
N ARG A 7 -3.32 65.53 13.15
CA ARG A 7 -4.10 64.36 13.57
C ARG A 7 -3.23 63.12 13.39
N ALA A 8 -2.76 62.54 14.49
CA ALA A 8 -2.12 61.23 14.50
C ALA A 8 -3.19 60.15 14.26
N LEU A 9 -3.00 59.36 13.20
CA LEU A 9 -3.84 58.20 12.88
C LEU A 9 -3.33 56.99 13.68
N PRO A 10 -4.13 56.30 14.50
CA PRO A 10 -3.69 55.10 15.17
C PRO A 10 -3.62 53.95 14.13
N LEU A 11 -2.40 53.50 13.85
CA LEU A 11 -2.13 52.30 13.09
C LEU A 11 -2.57 51.09 13.94
N ALA A 12 -3.78 50.60 13.70
CA ALA A 12 -4.28 49.38 14.31
C ALA A 12 -3.48 48.20 13.77
N ILE A 13 -2.48 47.76 14.53
CA ILE A 13 -1.76 46.50 14.30
C ILE A 13 -2.75 45.38 14.63
N ALA A 14 -3.48 44.93 13.62
CA ALA A 14 -4.20 43.67 13.67
C ALA A 14 -3.14 42.56 13.64
N LEU A 15 -2.66 42.19 14.83
CA LEU A 15 -1.86 40.99 15.04
C LEU A 15 -2.78 39.80 14.71
N THR A 16 -2.78 39.39 13.46
CA THR A 16 -3.43 38.15 13.03
C THR A 16 -2.67 37.04 13.72
N LEU A 17 -3.20 36.59 14.85
CA LEU A 17 -3.01 35.23 15.37
C LEU A 17 -3.46 34.31 14.24
N ALA A 18 -2.59 34.06 13.26
CA ALA A 18 -2.74 32.92 12.40
C ALA A 18 -2.76 31.74 13.37
N PRO A 19 -3.86 30.96 13.41
CA PRO A 19 -3.83 29.74 14.19
C PRO A 19 -2.60 28.98 13.70
N ASP A 20 -1.68 28.66 14.61
CA ASP A 20 -0.65 27.69 14.31
C ASP A 20 -1.41 26.51 13.76
N VAL A 21 -1.21 26.27 12.47
CA VAL A 21 -1.71 25.09 11.81
C VAL A 21 -0.80 23.98 12.32
N ALA A 22 -0.92 23.67 13.60
CA ALA A 22 -0.41 22.48 14.25
C ALA A 22 -1.22 21.26 13.77
N ARG A 23 -1.63 21.27 12.49
CA ARG A 23 -2.07 20.09 11.81
C ARG A 23 -0.80 19.33 11.50
N ALA A 24 -0.63 18.26 12.28
CA ALA A 24 0.17 17.08 12.01
C ALA A 24 1.16 17.30 10.87
N GLN A 25 2.38 17.75 11.19
CA GLN A 25 3.50 17.71 10.25
C GLN A 25 4.00 16.27 10.04
N GLN A 26 3.44 15.33 10.79
CA GLN A 26 3.62 13.90 10.63
C GLN A 26 2.34 13.15 10.98
N PHE A 27 2.19 11.93 10.45
CA PHE A 27 1.13 11.01 10.84
C PHE A 27 1.60 9.57 10.69
N VAL A 28 0.97 8.65 11.44
CA VAL A 28 1.24 7.22 11.34
C VAL A 28 0.42 6.67 10.19
N LEU A 29 1.06 6.26 9.09
CA LEU A 29 0.36 5.71 7.94
C LEU A 29 -0.15 4.30 8.22
N ILE A 30 0.73 3.44 8.72
CA ILE A 30 0.41 2.10 9.20
C ILE A 30 1.13 1.85 10.53
N ASP A 31 0.48 1.07 11.38
CA ASP A 31 1.04 0.48 12.58
C ASP A 31 0.41 -0.91 12.71
N VAL A 32 1.08 -1.91 12.14
CA VAL A 32 0.54 -3.27 12.02
C VAL A 32 1.47 -4.25 12.70
N MET A 33 0.90 -5.08 13.58
CA MET A 33 1.58 -6.24 14.16
C MET A 33 0.96 -7.50 13.59
N PHE A 34 1.79 -8.40 13.07
CA PHE A 34 1.32 -9.60 12.38
C PHE A 34 2.36 -10.72 12.45
N THR A 35 1.88 -11.95 12.33
CA THR A 35 2.71 -13.12 12.05
C THR A 35 2.52 -13.46 10.59
N PHE A 36 3.61 -13.57 9.84
CA PHE A 36 3.59 -13.97 8.44
C PHE A 36 4.20 -15.36 8.31
N THR A 37 3.39 -16.29 7.83
CA THR A 37 3.75 -17.70 7.66
C THR A 37 4.10 -18.01 6.21
N LYS A 38 4.69 -19.19 5.99
CA LYS A 38 4.93 -19.69 4.62
C LYS A 38 3.61 -19.90 3.86
N GLU A 39 2.57 -20.35 4.55
CA GLU A 39 1.23 -20.54 3.96
C GLU A 39 0.64 -19.21 3.51
N ASP A 40 0.73 -18.16 4.33
CA ASP A 40 0.31 -16.81 3.92
C ASP A 40 1.06 -16.39 2.66
N ALA A 41 2.40 -16.52 2.65
CA ALA A 41 3.21 -16.15 1.49
C ALA A 41 2.88 -16.97 0.23
N ASP A 42 2.43 -18.22 0.35
CA ASP A 42 2.07 -19.08 -0.78
C ASP A 42 0.65 -18.87 -1.30
N THR A 43 -0.24 -18.39 -0.45
CA THR A 43 -1.70 -18.38 -0.72
C THR A 43 -2.35 -17.02 -0.67
N SER A 44 -1.63 -15.96 -0.28
CA SER A 44 -2.12 -14.59 -0.30
C SER A 44 -2.72 -14.22 -1.66
N GLU A 45 -3.84 -13.51 -1.61
CA GLU A 45 -4.57 -12.98 -2.77
C GLU A 45 -4.71 -11.45 -2.66
N PRO A 46 -4.69 -10.71 -3.79
CA PRO A 46 -4.63 -11.21 -5.17
C PRO A 46 -3.26 -11.73 -5.63
N SER A 47 -2.20 -11.47 -4.88
CA SER A 47 -0.82 -11.83 -5.23
C SER A 47 -0.16 -12.55 -4.07
N ARG A 48 0.57 -13.61 -4.41
CA ARG A 48 1.41 -14.34 -3.45
C ARG A 48 2.48 -13.43 -2.84
N SER A 49 3.00 -13.83 -1.69
CA SER A 49 4.07 -13.15 -0.92
C SER A 49 3.67 -11.84 -0.26
N HIS A 50 2.46 -11.36 -0.51
CA HIS A 50 2.01 -10.07 -0.01
C HIS A 50 1.27 -10.22 1.31
N TYR A 51 1.62 -9.37 2.27
CA TYR A 51 0.77 -9.04 3.39
C TYR A 51 0.06 -7.71 3.08
N TYR A 52 -1.27 -7.73 3.07
CA TYR A 52 -2.10 -6.59 2.64
C TYR A 52 -2.56 -5.77 3.83
N VAL A 53 -2.28 -4.46 3.80
CA VAL A 53 -2.76 -3.51 4.79
C VAL A 53 -3.71 -2.52 4.12
N THR A 54 -4.99 -2.71 4.38
CA THR A 54 -6.09 -1.90 3.80
C THR A 54 -6.68 -0.91 4.80
N ASP A 55 -6.54 -1.17 6.11
CA ASP A 55 -6.96 -0.27 7.18
C ASP A 55 -5.86 0.76 7.49
N LEU A 56 -5.58 1.62 6.51
CA LEU A 56 -4.67 2.75 6.66
C LEU A 56 -5.32 3.86 7.49
N ASP A 57 -4.52 4.72 8.12
CA ASP A 57 -5.00 5.89 8.88
C ASP A 57 -6.10 6.63 8.09
N PRO A 58 -7.34 6.74 8.62
CA PRO A 58 -8.44 7.40 7.94
C PRO A 58 -8.25 8.91 7.80
N GLU A 59 -7.36 9.53 8.59
CA GLU A 59 -7.00 10.94 8.52
C GLU A 59 -5.86 11.21 7.53
N ARG A 60 -5.30 10.18 6.88
CA ARG A 60 -4.23 10.33 5.89
C ARG A 60 -4.62 11.34 4.79
N PRO A 61 -3.65 12.13 4.26
CA PRO A 61 -3.94 13.10 3.22
C PRO A 61 -4.51 12.45 1.96
N ARG A 62 -5.51 13.10 1.37
CA ARG A 62 -6.00 12.76 0.02
C ARG A 62 -5.09 13.31 -1.08
N ASP A 63 -4.36 14.37 -0.78
CA ASP A 63 -3.32 14.96 -1.61
C ASP A 63 -2.07 15.07 -0.73
N TRP A 64 -0.99 14.45 -1.15
CA TRP A 64 0.27 14.39 -0.40
C TRP A 64 1.21 15.54 -0.76
N THR A 65 0.82 16.38 -1.71
CA THR A 65 1.58 17.56 -2.18
C THR A 65 1.04 18.86 -1.58
N SER A 66 -0.19 18.86 -1.06
CA SER A 66 -0.89 20.05 -0.58
C SER A 66 -2.01 19.71 0.41
N PRO A 67 -2.26 20.53 1.44
CA PRO A 67 -1.57 21.78 1.80
C PRO A 67 -0.26 21.57 2.56
N ILE A 68 0.03 20.33 2.98
CA ILE A 68 1.27 19.92 3.61
C ILE A 68 2.01 19.03 2.61
N ASP A 69 3.27 19.35 2.33
CA ASP A 69 4.09 18.63 1.36
C ASP A 69 4.74 17.40 2.00
N TYR A 70 4.02 16.28 2.02
CA TYR A 70 4.58 14.98 2.37
C TYR A 70 5.37 14.37 1.23
N ARG A 71 5.06 14.73 -0.01
CA ARG A 71 5.71 14.21 -1.22
C ARG A 71 7.22 14.45 -1.23
N ASN A 72 7.70 15.56 -0.70
CA ASN A 72 9.12 15.88 -0.59
C ASN A 72 9.67 15.73 0.85
N GLY A 73 8.96 15.00 1.70
CA GLY A 73 9.36 14.70 3.07
C GLY A 73 10.13 13.39 3.20
N THR A 74 9.96 12.76 4.35
CA THR A 74 10.62 11.51 4.75
C THR A 74 9.58 10.54 5.29
N VAL A 75 9.76 9.25 5.04
CA VAL A 75 9.09 8.20 5.80
C VAL A 75 10.05 7.63 6.84
N HIS A 76 9.65 7.66 8.10
CA HIS A 76 10.34 6.94 9.17
C HIS A 76 9.70 5.56 9.30
N ILE A 77 10.49 4.51 9.15
CA ILE A 77 10.04 3.11 9.17
C ILE A 77 10.65 2.45 10.39
N ARG A 78 9.79 2.04 11.32
CA ARG A 78 10.18 1.23 12.47
C ARG A 78 9.75 -0.21 12.27
N THR A 79 10.69 -1.11 12.38
CA THR A 79 10.53 -2.55 12.21
C THR A 79 10.89 -3.23 13.51
N GLU A 80 9.89 -3.77 14.21
CA GLU A 80 10.10 -4.52 15.45
C GLU A 80 9.94 -6.00 15.15
N VAL A 81 11.05 -6.72 15.10
CA VAL A 81 11.11 -8.16 14.86
C VAL A 81 10.89 -8.85 16.21
N ILE A 82 9.66 -9.32 16.42
CA ILE A 82 9.20 -9.91 17.69
C ILE A 82 9.56 -11.39 17.76
N HIS A 83 9.45 -12.08 16.63
CA HIS A 83 9.90 -13.46 16.47
C HIS A 83 10.53 -13.66 15.11
N LYS A 84 11.75 -14.20 15.07
CA LYS A 84 12.42 -14.65 13.84
C LYS A 84 12.77 -16.13 13.96
N PRO A 85 12.62 -16.94 12.90
CA PRO A 85 13.14 -18.30 12.90
C PRO A 85 14.64 -18.34 13.17
N ALA A 86 15.12 -19.47 13.68
CA ALA A 86 16.54 -19.69 13.88
C ALA A 86 17.29 -19.65 12.53
N GLY A 87 18.58 -19.31 12.58
CA GLY A 87 19.53 -19.42 11.46
C GLY A 87 20.06 -18.10 10.92
N GLY A 88 19.41 -16.98 11.26
CA GLY A 88 20.00 -15.65 11.10
C GLY A 88 20.10 -15.17 9.65
N GLU A 89 19.34 -15.77 8.73
CA GLU A 89 19.27 -15.32 7.33
C GLU A 89 18.84 -13.86 7.26
N ILE A 90 19.54 -13.09 6.42
CA ILE A 90 19.30 -11.66 6.28
C ILE A 90 17.93 -11.47 5.60
N THR A 91 17.05 -10.74 6.26
CA THR A 91 15.67 -10.53 5.81
C THR A 91 15.39 -9.03 5.70
N GLN A 92 14.56 -8.65 4.75
CA GLN A 92 14.00 -7.30 4.66
C GLN A 92 12.52 -7.36 4.27
N TRP A 93 11.82 -6.25 4.46
CA TRP A 93 10.49 -6.05 3.93
C TRP A 93 10.46 -4.90 2.95
N VAL A 94 9.91 -5.17 1.78
CA VAL A 94 9.58 -4.15 0.78
C VAL A 94 8.16 -3.65 1.05
N LEU A 95 8.01 -2.34 1.17
CA LEU A 95 6.80 -1.63 1.54
C LEU A 95 6.31 -0.83 0.33
N CYS A 96 5.30 -1.36 -0.35
CA CYS A 96 4.76 -0.79 -1.57
C CYS A 96 3.50 0.03 -1.31
N TYR A 97 3.51 1.27 -1.78
CA TYR A 97 2.42 2.21 -1.75
C TYR A 97 1.52 1.96 -2.94
N ILE A 98 0.26 1.66 -2.68
CA ILE A 98 -0.72 1.50 -3.75
C ILE A 98 -1.62 2.74 -3.79
N PRO A 99 -1.52 3.52 -4.87
CA PRO A 99 -2.22 4.78 -4.97
C PRO A 99 -3.70 4.60 -5.30
N ASN A 100 -4.51 5.61 -5.01
CA ASN A 100 -5.85 5.71 -5.58
C ASN A 100 -5.81 5.80 -7.11
N ARG A 101 -4.72 6.39 -7.64
CA ARG A 101 -4.44 6.49 -9.07
C ARG A 101 -2.96 6.26 -9.37
N GLY A 102 -2.68 5.18 -10.10
CA GLY A 102 -1.36 4.88 -10.61
C GLY A 102 -1.03 5.63 -11.90
N ILE A 103 0.27 5.83 -12.13
CA ILE A 103 0.88 6.25 -13.39
C ILE A 103 1.89 5.14 -13.75
N GLY A 104 2.05 4.78 -15.01
CA GLY A 104 3.01 3.73 -15.38
C GLY A 104 2.71 2.40 -14.69
N GLN A 105 3.65 1.88 -13.89
CA GLN A 105 3.49 0.62 -13.14
C GLN A 105 2.44 0.71 -12.03
N GLY A 106 2.09 1.93 -11.60
CA GLY A 106 0.96 2.17 -10.73
C GLY A 106 1.17 1.89 -9.24
N TYR A 107 2.42 1.76 -8.79
CA TYR A 107 2.81 1.67 -7.38
C TYR A 107 4.27 2.13 -7.22
N GLY A 108 4.73 2.29 -5.98
CA GLY A 108 6.12 2.62 -5.66
C GLY A 108 6.51 2.01 -4.33
N CYS A 109 7.76 1.58 -4.18
CA CYS A 109 8.19 0.76 -3.04
C CYS A 109 9.45 1.28 -2.37
N THR A 110 9.47 1.20 -1.05
CA THR A 110 10.64 1.43 -0.19
C THR A 110 10.94 0.16 0.61
N GLY A 111 11.99 0.15 1.43
CA GLY A 111 12.41 -1.01 2.23
C GLY A 111 12.58 -0.69 3.71
N THR A 112 12.45 -1.69 4.56
CA THR A 112 12.74 -1.60 6.01
C THR A 112 14.22 -1.55 6.36
N GLY A 113 15.11 -1.69 5.36
CA GLY A 113 16.46 -2.18 5.60
C GLY A 113 16.46 -3.67 5.95
N THR A 114 17.65 -4.19 6.22
CA THR A 114 17.88 -5.61 6.52
C THR A 114 18.03 -5.88 8.01
N TYR A 115 17.66 -7.09 8.44
CA TYR A 115 17.86 -7.59 9.80
C TYR A 115 18.19 -9.09 9.80
N THR A 116 18.94 -9.53 10.81
CA THR A 116 19.31 -10.93 11.04
C THR A 116 18.81 -11.46 12.39
N GLU A 117 18.34 -10.59 13.27
CA GLU A 117 17.98 -10.92 14.65
C GLU A 117 16.62 -10.31 15.04
N GLU A 118 16.09 -10.76 16.19
CA GLU A 118 14.96 -10.10 16.85
C GLU A 118 15.42 -8.75 17.42
N GLY A 119 14.57 -7.73 17.36
CA GLY A 119 14.96 -6.38 17.78
C GLY A 119 14.14 -5.28 17.15
N VAL A 120 14.59 -4.04 17.36
CA VAL A 120 13.99 -2.84 16.78
C VAL A 120 14.97 -2.26 15.78
N TYR A 121 14.48 -1.99 14.56
CA TYR A 121 15.25 -1.41 13.47
C TYR A 121 14.49 -0.21 12.94
N ASP A 122 15.11 0.97 12.99
CA ASP A 122 14.54 2.21 12.51
C ASP A 122 15.31 2.69 11.27
N VAL A 123 14.61 3.07 10.20
CA VAL A 123 15.21 3.64 8.99
C VAL A 123 14.42 4.85 8.52
N ASP A 124 15.13 5.91 8.16
CA ASP A 124 14.57 7.09 7.50
C ASP A 124 14.80 6.98 5.99
N VAL A 125 13.74 7.11 5.19
CA VAL A 125 13.84 7.09 3.73
C VAL A 125 13.21 8.34 3.15
N GLY A 126 13.95 9.09 2.34
CA GLY A 126 13.42 10.24 1.63
C GLY A 126 12.33 9.82 0.66
N MET A 127 11.21 10.53 0.62
CA MET A 127 10.04 10.22 -0.22
C MET A 127 10.34 10.25 -1.73
N ARG A 128 11.56 10.60 -2.15
CA ARG A 128 12.01 10.64 -3.55
C ARG A 128 12.99 9.52 -3.91
N ASP A 129 13.46 8.77 -2.93
CA ASP A 129 14.56 7.81 -3.10
C ASP A 129 14.04 6.38 -3.36
N TRP A 130 12.72 6.24 -3.55
CA TRP A 130 12.06 4.94 -3.67
C TRP A 130 12.00 4.46 -5.11
N TRP A 131 11.93 3.14 -5.27
CA TRP A 131 11.65 2.52 -6.55
C TRP A 131 10.24 2.89 -7.04
N GLU A 132 10.12 3.25 -8.31
CA GLU A 132 8.86 3.66 -8.99
C GLU A 132 8.05 4.76 -8.27
N ASN A 133 8.71 5.62 -7.50
CA ASN A 133 8.04 6.71 -6.79
C ASN A 133 7.27 7.68 -7.73
N GLY A 134 7.74 7.82 -8.97
CA GLY A 134 7.09 8.61 -10.02
C GLY A 134 5.84 7.97 -10.62
N SER A 135 5.60 6.68 -10.36
CA SER A 135 4.44 5.90 -10.81
C SER A 135 3.20 6.09 -9.92
N ILE A 136 3.23 7.03 -8.98
CA ILE A 136 2.11 7.37 -8.10
C ILE A 136 1.63 8.80 -8.40
N ASP A 137 0.32 8.97 -8.65
CA ASP A 137 -0.31 10.29 -8.62
C ASP A 137 -0.54 10.71 -7.16
N TRP A 138 0.48 11.34 -6.57
CA TRP A 138 0.47 11.79 -5.17
C TRP A 138 -0.63 12.81 -4.84
N THR A 139 -1.26 13.42 -5.85
CA THR A 139 -2.40 14.31 -5.66
C THR A 139 -3.69 13.57 -5.33
N GLN A 140 -3.71 12.25 -5.50
CA GLN A 140 -4.87 11.38 -5.25
C GLN A 140 -4.69 10.53 -3.98
N GLY A 141 -3.52 10.56 -3.36
CA GLY A 141 -3.22 9.82 -2.14
C GLY A 141 -3.18 8.29 -2.35
N ILE A 142 -3.15 7.57 -1.24
CA ILE A 142 -2.98 6.11 -1.22
C ILE A 142 -4.16 5.38 -0.60
N ARG A 143 -4.38 4.15 -1.05
CA ARG A 143 -5.55 3.35 -0.66
C ARG A 143 -5.20 2.13 0.17
N GLU A 144 -4.04 1.53 -0.08
CA GLU A 144 -3.56 0.32 0.59
C GLU A 144 -2.01 0.30 0.58
N MET A 145 -1.44 -0.51 1.46
CA MET A 145 -0.02 -0.80 1.52
C MET A 145 0.17 -2.31 1.35
N HIS A 146 1.16 -2.68 0.55
CA HIS A 146 1.53 -4.07 0.31
C HIS A 146 2.91 -4.31 0.91
N LEU A 147 3.05 -5.30 1.77
CA LEU A 147 4.30 -5.66 2.43
C LEU A 147 4.78 -7.00 1.89
N VAL A 148 6.02 -7.04 1.41
CA VAL A 148 6.60 -8.24 0.80
C VAL A 148 7.91 -8.57 1.49
N MET A 149 8.01 -9.77 2.05
CA MET A 149 9.25 -10.27 2.63
C MET A 149 10.21 -10.71 1.53
N LYS A 150 11.44 -10.22 1.60
CA LYS A 150 12.53 -10.55 0.68
C LYS A 150 13.78 -11.01 1.43
N ASP A 151 14.61 -11.76 0.73
CA ASP A 151 16.00 -11.95 1.13
C ASP A 151 16.81 -10.66 0.84
N SER A 152 18.00 -10.54 1.43
CA SER A 152 18.90 -9.39 1.20
C SER A 152 19.78 -9.53 -0.03
N ASP A 153 19.70 -10.66 -0.73
CA ASP A 153 20.46 -10.83 -1.95
C ASP A 153 19.97 -9.74 -2.92
N SER A 154 20.92 -8.98 -3.49
CA SER A 154 20.71 -7.81 -4.34
C SER A 154 20.03 -8.12 -5.69
N GLY A 155 19.25 -9.21 -5.74
CA GLY A 155 18.38 -9.65 -6.82
C GLY A 155 16.92 -9.84 -6.37
N GLY A 156 16.54 -9.34 -5.19
CA GLY A 156 15.15 -9.11 -4.82
C GLY A 156 14.29 -10.36 -4.71
N GLY A 157 14.88 -11.49 -4.33
CA GLY A 157 14.21 -12.79 -4.21
C GLY A 157 13.06 -12.74 -3.21
N PHE A 158 11.88 -13.20 -3.62
CA PHE A 158 10.79 -13.39 -2.67
C PHE A 158 11.18 -14.52 -1.71
N ALA A 159 11.20 -14.26 -0.40
CA ALA A 159 11.67 -15.21 0.61
C ALA A 159 10.95 -16.58 0.52
N HIS A 160 9.68 -16.59 0.16
CA HIS A 160 8.91 -17.85 0.01
C HIS A 160 9.33 -18.74 -1.18
N LEU A 161 10.11 -18.22 -2.14
CA LEU A 161 10.65 -18.98 -3.28
C LEU A 161 12.03 -19.58 -2.99
N ARG A 162 12.63 -19.22 -1.86
CA ARG A 162 13.90 -19.80 -1.41
C ARG A 162 13.77 -21.31 -1.20
N PRO A 163 14.86 -22.08 -1.40
CA PRO A 163 14.86 -23.52 -1.12
C PRO A 163 14.79 -23.86 0.37
N ASP A 164 15.08 -22.89 1.24
CA ASP A 164 15.18 -22.93 2.71
C ASP A 164 14.17 -21.96 3.38
N PRO A 165 12.86 -22.03 3.07
CA PRO A 165 11.89 -21.08 3.58
C PRO A 165 11.74 -21.08 5.12
N GLU A 166 12.11 -22.18 5.79
CA GLU A 166 12.10 -22.29 7.26
C GLU A 166 12.99 -21.26 7.97
N GLU A 167 13.96 -20.68 7.28
CA GLU A 167 14.85 -19.64 7.80
C GLU A 167 14.17 -18.24 7.86
N PHE A 168 13.04 -18.10 7.16
CA PHE A 168 12.27 -16.86 7.02
C PHE A 168 10.88 -16.93 7.66
N PHE A 169 10.28 -18.12 7.72
CA PHE A 169 8.92 -18.32 8.20
C PHE A 169 8.82 -19.32 9.36
N PRO A 170 7.92 -19.08 10.34
CA PRO A 170 7.09 -17.89 10.49
C PRO A 170 7.89 -16.73 11.12
N THR A 171 7.62 -15.50 10.68
CA THR A 171 8.15 -14.29 11.33
C THR A 171 7.01 -13.51 11.96
N THR A 172 7.16 -13.09 13.22
CA THR A 172 6.22 -12.17 13.87
C THR A 172 6.88 -10.82 14.04
N MET A 173 6.19 -9.77 13.65
CA MET A 173 6.75 -8.42 13.71
C MET A 173 5.68 -7.34 13.83
N ARG A 174 6.14 -6.13 14.14
CA ARG A 174 5.37 -4.90 14.04
C ARG A 174 6.09 -3.95 13.08
N ILE A 175 5.39 -3.45 12.07
CA ILE A 175 5.89 -2.43 11.16
C ILE A 175 5.06 -1.17 11.37
N THR A 176 5.76 -0.08 11.73
CA THR A 176 5.17 1.25 11.84
C THR A 176 5.81 2.15 10.79
N MET A 177 4.98 2.85 10.01
CA MET A 177 5.44 3.85 9.05
C MET A 177 4.89 5.20 9.44
N VAL A 178 5.77 6.16 9.73
CA VAL A 178 5.41 7.53 10.05
C VAL A 178 5.81 8.43 8.89
N GLN A 179 4.85 9.10 8.31
CA GLN A 179 5.10 10.11 7.29
C GLN A 179 5.45 11.42 7.93
N VAL A 180 6.53 12.06 7.48
CA VAL A 180 7.02 13.33 7.98
C VAL A 180 7.09 14.31 6.83
N ALA A 181 6.42 15.45 6.95
CA ALA A 181 6.35 16.46 5.92
C ALA A 181 7.72 17.09 5.63
N ALA A 182 7.87 17.64 4.42
CA ALA A 182 9.06 18.37 4.02
C ALA A 182 9.40 19.49 5.01
N GLY A 183 10.63 19.46 5.53
CA GLY A 183 11.14 20.44 6.49
C GLY A 183 10.65 20.25 7.93
N ALA A 184 9.80 19.24 8.21
CA ALA A 184 9.43 18.86 9.56
C ALA A 184 10.49 17.95 10.20
N THR A 185 10.37 17.75 11.51
CA THR A 185 11.24 16.84 12.27
C THR A 185 10.39 15.70 12.80
N TYR A 186 10.91 14.48 12.69
CA TYR A 186 10.26 13.28 13.23
C TYR A 186 10.16 13.35 14.77
N ASP A 187 8.95 13.17 15.29
CA ASP A 187 8.63 12.98 16.70
C ASP A 187 8.38 11.49 16.97
N PRO A 188 9.27 10.79 17.70
CA PRO A 188 9.12 9.37 17.99
C PRO A 188 7.98 9.05 18.97
N SER A 189 7.44 10.04 19.68
CA SER A 189 6.36 9.82 20.66
C SER A 189 5.03 9.40 20.04
N VAL A 190 4.88 9.53 18.72
CA VAL A 190 3.68 9.08 18.00
C VAL A 190 3.58 7.56 17.86
N ILE A 191 4.68 6.83 18.08
CA ILE A 191 4.69 5.37 18.05
C ILE A 191 4.38 4.84 19.45
N PRO A 192 3.27 4.11 19.66
CA PRO A 192 2.98 3.49 20.94
C PRO A 192 4.08 2.50 21.32
N ALA A 193 4.54 2.54 22.57
CA ALA A 193 5.51 1.57 23.07
C ALA A 193 4.97 0.13 22.97
N THR A 194 5.76 -0.79 22.41
CA THR A 194 5.41 -2.22 22.37
C THR A 194 5.67 -2.87 23.73
N PRO A 195 4.66 -3.45 24.39
CA PRO A 195 4.89 -4.18 25.64
C PRO A 195 5.81 -5.39 25.42
N GLY A 196 6.87 -5.49 26.22
CA GLY A 196 7.75 -6.66 26.21
C GLY A 196 8.89 -6.64 25.19
N VAL A 197 8.97 -5.62 24.34
CA VAL A 197 10.15 -5.37 23.51
C VAL A 197 11.09 -4.46 24.29
N THR A 198 12.30 -4.93 24.57
CA THR A 198 13.35 -4.09 25.17
C THR A 198 13.77 -3.02 24.15
N PRO A 199 13.73 -1.72 24.50
CA PRO A 199 14.19 -0.66 23.61
C PRO A 199 15.64 -0.90 23.18
N ASP A 200 15.84 -1.00 21.87
CA ASP A 200 17.07 -0.98 21.06
C ASP A 200 18.36 -1.56 21.70
N ALA A 201 18.87 -2.65 21.11
CA ALA A 201 20.21 -3.20 21.41
C ALA A 201 21.35 -2.34 20.81
N GLY A 202 21.02 -1.24 20.12
CA GLY A 202 21.95 -0.38 19.42
C GLY A 202 22.40 -1.06 18.14
N VAL A 203 21.65 -0.89 17.07
CA VAL A 203 22.18 -1.19 15.73
C VAL A 203 23.39 -0.26 15.52
N PRO A 204 24.62 -0.76 15.32
CA PRO A 204 25.72 0.11 14.89
C PRO A 204 25.28 0.78 13.59
N PRO A 205 25.55 2.08 13.38
CA PRO A 205 25.11 2.80 12.19
C PRO A 205 25.46 1.96 10.97
N VAL A 206 24.43 1.46 10.29
CA VAL A 206 24.62 0.76 9.02
C VAL A 206 25.15 1.85 8.11
N GLU A 207 26.43 1.75 7.72
CA GLU A 207 26.97 2.61 6.67
C GLU A 207 26.00 2.55 5.49
N GLU A 208 25.67 3.71 4.90
CA GLU A 208 24.57 4.02 3.95
C GLU A 208 24.45 3.07 2.73
N ASP A 209 24.28 1.78 2.97
CA ASP A 209 23.89 0.76 2.02
C ASP A 209 22.54 0.22 2.49
N ALA A 210 21.61 1.14 2.72
CA ALA A 210 20.21 0.84 2.48
C ALA A 210 20.13 0.51 0.99
N GLY A 211 20.41 -0.76 0.68
CA GLY A 211 20.58 -1.27 -0.67
C GLY A 211 19.49 -0.67 -1.52
N THR A 212 19.91 0.17 -2.47
CA THR A 212 18.98 0.77 -3.42
C THR A 212 18.25 -0.40 -4.04
N ILE A 213 16.94 -0.54 -3.81
CA ILE A 213 16.13 -1.55 -4.48
C ILE A 213 16.31 -1.25 -5.97
N THR A 214 17.09 -2.08 -6.65
CA THR A 214 17.51 -1.78 -8.01
C THR A 214 16.36 -2.02 -8.97
N GLU A 215 16.39 -1.37 -10.14
CA GLU A 215 15.26 -1.36 -11.07
C GLU A 215 14.81 -2.75 -11.54
N ASP A 216 15.67 -3.76 -11.40
CA ASP A 216 15.43 -5.16 -11.79
C ASP A 216 14.72 -5.99 -10.70
N ASP A 217 14.54 -5.46 -9.48
CA ASP A 217 14.15 -6.22 -8.29
C ASP A 217 12.65 -6.35 -8.06
N ALA A 218 11.80 -5.64 -8.80
CA ALA A 218 10.40 -5.98 -8.91
C ALA A 218 10.26 -7.11 -9.94
N GLY A 219 10.84 -8.27 -9.60
CA GLY A 219 10.67 -9.49 -10.36
C GLY A 219 9.21 -9.57 -10.79
N THR A 220 9.00 -9.63 -12.11
CA THR A 220 7.68 -9.79 -12.69
C THR A 220 7.09 -11.01 -12.00
N ALA A 221 6.26 -10.78 -10.97
CA ALA A 221 5.38 -11.81 -10.46
C ALA A 221 4.73 -12.37 -11.71
N PRO A 222 4.71 -13.70 -11.93
CA PRO A 222 4.07 -14.28 -13.09
C PRO A 222 2.70 -13.62 -13.15
N SER A 223 2.52 -12.79 -14.17
CA SER A 223 1.34 -11.98 -14.33
C SER A 223 0.24 -12.97 -14.66
N ASP A 224 -0.39 -13.54 -13.64
CA ASP A 224 -1.80 -13.79 -13.73
C ASP A 224 -2.39 -12.43 -14.14
N PRO A 225 -3.04 -12.34 -15.31
CA PRO A 225 -3.37 -11.07 -15.92
C PRO A 225 -4.33 -10.32 -15.00
N VAL A 226 -3.80 -9.40 -14.21
CA VAL A 226 -4.58 -8.39 -13.54
C VAL A 226 -5.04 -7.45 -14.65
N ASP A 227 -6.32 -7.54 -14.99
CA ASP A 227 -7.04 -6.69 -15.95
C ASP A 227 -7.07 -5.24 -15.45
N ALA A 228 -5.92 -4.56 -15.55
CA ALA A 228 -5.77 -3.15 -15.31
C ALA A 228 -6.26 -2.38 -16.54
N GLY A 229 -7.57 -2.45 -16.83
CA GLY A 229 -8.07 -1.86 -18.06
C GLY A 229 -9.57 -1.69 -18.24
N ARG A 230 -10.42 -2.13 -17.30
CA ARG A 230 -11.87 -1.99 -17.49
C ARG A 230 -12.55 -1.23 -16.36
N PRO A 231 -13.27 -0.12 -16.63
CA PRO A 231 -14.33 0.28 -15.72
C PRO A 231 -15.32 -0.87 -15.63
N PHE A 232 -15.69 -1.27 -14.42
CA PHE A 232 -16.73 -2.26 -14.18
C PHE A 232 -18.05 -1.76 -14.78
N ASP A 233 -18.31 -2.13 -16.03
CA ASP A 233 -19.56 -1.90 -16.73
C ASP A 233 -20.31 -3.23 -16.82
N ALA A 234 -21.55 -3.20 -16.35
CA ALA A 234 -22.39 -4.39 -16.22
C ALA A 234 -22.91 -4.85 -17.57
N GLY A 235 -22.56 -6.08 -17.95
CA GLY A 235 -23.34 -6.90 -18.88
C GLY A 235 -22.98 -6.74 -20.36
N THR A 236 -22.15 -7.64 -20.88
CA THR A 236 -22.42 -8.32 -22.15
C THR A 236 -21.64 -9.64 -22.19
N GLU A 237 -22.35 -10.72 -22.50
CA GLU A 237 -21.83 -12.08 -22.68
C GLU A 237 -20.87 -12.14 -23.88
N PRO A 238 -19.67 -12.75 -23.78
CA PRO A 238 -18.74 -12.80 -24.90
C PRO A 238 -19.09 -13.92 -25.87
N THR A 239 -19.30 -13.53 -27.13
CA THR A 239 -19.47 -14.40 -28.30
C THR A 239 -18.22 -15.26 -28.52
N ALA A 240 -18.43 -16.56 -28.77
CA ALA A 240 -17.37 -17.53 -29.01
C ALA A 240 -16.49 -17.18 -30.23
N PRO A 241 -15.18 -17.48 -30.20
CA PRO A 241 -14.28 -17.29 -31.34
C PRO A 241 -14.57 -18.29 -32.48
N PRO A 242 -14.25 -17.96 -33.74
CA PRO A 242 -14.47 -18.84 -34.88
C PRO A 242 -13.52 -20.05 -34.87
N PRO A 243 -13.95 -21.22 -35.39
CA PRO A 243 -13.14 -22.43 -35.38
C PRO A 243 -11.94 -22.34 -36.32
N SER A 244 -10.79 -22.84 -35.86
CA SER A 244 -9.57 -23.00 -36.66
C SER A 244 -9.72 -24.09 -37.74
N PRO A 245 -8.97 -24.00 -38.86
CA PRO A 245 -9.03 -24.99 -39.94
C PRO A 245 -8.40 -26.34 -39.54
N PRO A 246 -8.88 -27.47 -40.11
CA PRO A 246 -8.45 -28.80 -39.70
C PRO A 246 -7.06 -29.18 -40.25
N ALA A 247 -6.25 -29.81 -39.40
CA ALA A 247 -4.99 -30.46 -39.79
C ALA A 247 -5.24 -31.86 -40.40
N PRO A 248 -4.38 -32.34 -41.31
CA PRO A 248 -4.58 -33.62 -41.98
C PRO A 248 -4.15 -34.83 -41.13
N GLY A 249 -5.14 -35.67 -40.81
CA GLY A 249 -5.07 -37.14 -40.92
C GLY A 249 -4.19 -37.93 -39.94
N ALA A 250 -4.84 -38.60 -38.99
CA ALA A 250 -4.44 -39.95 -38.55
C ALA A 250 -5.67 -40.75 -38.10
N SER A 251 -5.88 -41.90 -38.73
CA SER A 251 -6.95 -42.87 -38.49
C SER A 251 -6.96 -43.41 -37.06
N GLY A 252 -8.14 -43.51 -36.46
CA GLY A 252 -8.37 -44.23 -35.22
C GLY A 252 -9.87 -44.44 -34.97
N THR A 253 -10.33 -45.65 -35.25
CA THR A 253 -11.69 -46.19 -35.09
C THR A 253 -12.22 -46.11 -33.65
N ILE A 254 -13.41 -45.53 -33.40
CA ILE A 254 -14.27 -45.86 -32.24
C ILE A 254 -15.75 -45.85 -32.65
N HIS A 255 -16.44 -46.91 -32.22
CA HIS A 255 -17.87 -47.22 -32.36
C HIS A 255 -18.77 -46.45 -31.38
N GLY A 256 -20.01 -46.15 -31.81
CA GLY A 256 -21.23 -45.98 -30.99
C GLY A 256 -21.35 -44.65 -30.24
N GLY A 257 -22.39 -43.82 -30.36
CA GLY A 257 -23.80 -44.09 -30.63
C GLY A 257 -24.61 -43.84 -29.36
N CYS A 258 -25.26 -42.68 -29.26
CA CYS A 258 -26.65 -42.49 -28.80
C CYS A 258 -26.95 -41.01 -28.50
N ALA A 259 -28.06 -40.55 -29.08
CA ALA A 259 -28.65 -39.24 -28.96
C ALA A 259 -29.46 -39.08 -27.66
N VAL A 260 -29.56 -37.84 -27.15
CA VAL A 260 -30.76 -37.33 -26.47
C VAL A 260 -30.93 -35.85 -26.81
N THR A 261 -32.02 -35.55 -27.51
CA THR A 261 -32.66 -34.23 -27.65
C THR A 261 -33.55 -33.96 -26.44
N HIS A 262 -33.63 -32.71 -25.95
CA HIS A 262 -34.75 -32.06 -25.24
C HIS A 262 -34.16 -30.80 -24.56
N ASP A 263 -34.82 -29.66 -24.39
CA ASP A 263 -36.12 -29.16 -24.79
C ASP A 263 -36.07 -27.64 -24.56
N ARG A 264 -36.85 -26.89 -25.32
CA ARG A 264 -37.13 -25.48 -25.07
C ARG A 264 -37.84 -25.30 -23.73
N ARG A 265 -37.58 -24.18 -23.05
CA ARG A 265 -38.60 -23.30 -22.45
C ARG A 265 -37.96 -22.08 -21.79
N ASP A 266 -38.06 -20.95 -22.49
CA ASP A 266 -38.41 -19.67 -21.87
C ASP A 266 -39.84 -19.77 -21.31
N PRO A 267 -40.14 -19.12 -20.17
CA PRO A 267 -40.83 -17.84 -20.31
C PRO A 267 -40.47 -16.77 -19.28
N SER A 268 -40.65 -15.54 -19.74
CA SER A 268 -40.72 -14.26 -19.05
C SER A 268 -41.69 -14.21 -17.85
N ALA A 269 -41.28 -13.54 -16.77
CA ALA A 269 -42.13 -12.75 -15.85
C ALA A 269 -41.19 -11.93 -14.92
N LEU A 270 -41.04 -10.61 -15.05
CA LEU A 270 -41.97 -9.54 -14.66
C LEU A 270 -42.18 -9.44 -13.15
N VAL A 271 -41.40 -8.59 -12.45
CA VAL A 271 -41.88 -7.79 -11.30
C VAL A 271 -41.12 -6.45 -11.23
N LEU A 272 -41.94 -5.39 -11.18
CA LEU A 272 -41.67 -3.96 -11.05
C LEU A 272 -41.58 -3.52 -9.57
N VAL A 273 -40.87 -2.41 -9.32
CA VAL A 273 -41.18 -1.32 -8.36
C VAL A 273 -40.78 -1.49 -6.88
N LEU A 274 -39.88 -0.61 -6.40
CA LEU A 274 -40.22 0.42 -5.39
C LEU A 274 -39.06 1.42 -5.16
N LEU A 275 -39.26 2.65 -5.64
CA LEU A 275 -38.64 3.89 -5.16
C LEU A 275 -39.42 4.36 -3.91
N GLY A 276 -38.73 4.88 -2.88
CA GLY A 276 -39.44 5.59 -1.80
C GLY A 276 -38.65 5.99 -0.55
N ALA A 277 -38.10 7.20 -0.58
CA ALA A 277 -38.12 8.23 0.49
C ALA A 277 -37.49 7.97 1.88
N VAL A 278 -36.41 8.70 2.20
CA VAL A 278 -36.26 9.42 3.48
C VAL A 278 -35.53 10.75 3.25
N ALA A 279 -36.31 11.77 2.89
CA ALA A 279 -35.92 13.18 2.99
C ALA A 279 -36.82 13.85 4.02
N LEU A 280 -36.48 13.73 5.30
CA LEU A 280 -37.15 14.46 6.39
C LEU A 280 -36.29 14.40 7.64
N LEU A 281 -35.49 15.45 7.90
CA LEU A 281 -35.10 15.92 9.23
C LEU A 281 -34.28 17.23 9.12
N ARG A 282 -34.90 18.27 8.53
CA ARG A 282 -34.50 19.67 8.74
C ARG A 282 -35.74 20.49 9.09
N ARG A 283 -36.14 20.43 10.37
CA ARG A 283 -36.86 21.51 11.08
C ARG A 283 -37.19 21.05 12.50
N ARG A 284 -36.39 21.47 13.47
CA ARG A 284 -36.83 21.93 14.80
C ARG A 284 -35.63 22.13 15.73
N ARG A 285 -35.28 23.39 15.95
CA ARG A 285 -34.81 24.05 17.18
C ARG A 285 -34.40 25.45 16.70
N ARG A 286 -35.30 26.44 16.81
CA ARG A 286 -35.51 27.30 17.99
C ARG A 286 -34.18 27.81 18.52
#